data_AF-A0A5S3U4Q7-F1
#
_entry.id   AF-A0A5S3U4Q7-F1
#
_cell.length_a   1.000
_cell.length_b   1.000
_cell.length_c   1.000
_cell.angle_alpha   90.00
_cell.angle_beta   90.00
_cell.angle_gamma   90.00
#
_symmetry.space_group_name_H-M   'P 1'
#
loop_
_entity.id
_entity.type
_entity.pdbx_description
1 polymer ?
#
loop_
_entity_poly.entity_id
_entity_poly.type
_entity_poly.pdbx_seq_one_letter_code
_entity_poly.pdbx_strand_id
1 'polypeptide(L)'
;AEITEKGAIPVIPPRENARLWTDKHPRNEAVLLCNKLGIAQWKKLSGYHVRSLAETAMYRFKQLMGAKLNARDYNRQLVEAMIKVKALNKINTLGLPKYQ
;
A
#
# COMPACT_ATOMS: atom_id res chain seq x y z
N ALA A 1 -0.05 -6.59 20.16
CA ALA A 1 -0.52 -5.52 19.26
C ALA A 1 -1.12 -6.19 18.03
N GLU A 2 -2.31 -5.75 17.59
CA GLU A 2 -3.13 -6.37 16.53
C GLU A 2 -2.34 -6.74 15.24
N ILE A 3 -1.34 -5.94 14.89
CA ILE A 3 -0.50 -6.15 13.69
C ILE A 3 0.34 -7.45 13.82
N THR A 4 0.93 -7.68 14.98
CA THR A 4 1.74 -8.87 15.27
C THR A 4 0.89 -10.13 15.32
N GLU A 5 -0.34 -10.02 15.84
CA GLU A 5 -1.32 -11.10 15.89
C GLU A 5 -1.74 -11.56 14.48
N LYS A 6 -1.77 -10.63 13.52
CA LYS A 6 -2.01 -10.90 12.09
C LYS A 6 -0.78 -11.37 11.32
N GLY A 7 0.37 -11.59 11.99
CA GLY A 7 1.63 -12.00 11.35
C GLY A 7 2.21 -10.95 10.40
N ALA A 8 1.79 -9.69 10.51
CA ALA A 8 2.21 -8.60 9.64
C ALA A 8 3.37 -7.81 10.25
N ILE A 9 4.25 -7.28 9.40
CA ILE A 9 5.35 -6.40 9.80
C ILE A 9 4.95 -4.95 9.48
N PRO A 10 4.93 -4.04 10.48
CA PRO A 10 4.58 -2.65 10.24
C PRO A 10 5.70 -1.91 9.51
N VAL A 11 5.56 -1.75 8.18
CA VAL A 11 6.49 -0.96 7.36
C VAL A 11 5.95 0.46 7.19
N ILE A 12 6.19 1.30 8.18
CA ILE A 12 5.72 2.70 8.22
C ILE A 12 6.93 3.64 8.25
N PRO A 13 7.09 4.54 7.27
CA PRO A 13 8.21 5.45 7.25
C PRO A 13 8.10 6.42 8.43
N PRO A 14 9.16 6.57 9.24
CA PRO A 14 9.18 7.56 10.29
C PRO A 14 9.21 8.98 9.69
N ARG A 15 8.60 9.94 10.40
CA ARG A 15 8.73 11.37 10.08
C ARG A 15 10.18 11.83 10.32
N GLU A 16 10.58 12.90 9.65
CA GLU A 16 11.93 13.50 9.79
C GLU A 16 12.30 13.77 11.26
N ASN A 17 11.37 14.34 12.03
CA ASN A 17 11.57 14.66 13.45
C ASN A 17 11.10 13.54 14.40
N ALA A 18 11.06 12.28 13.94
CA ALA A 18 10.61 11.17 14.78
C ALA A 18 11.58 10.93 15.93
N ARG A 19 11.07 10.97 17.16
CA ARG A 19 11.81 10.60 18.38
C ARG A 19 11.55 9.16 18.77
N LEU A 20 12.52 8.57 19.47
CA LEU A 20 12.40 7.26 20.09
C LEU A 20 11.37 7.31 21.21
N TRP A 21 10.58 6.26 21.32
CA TRP A 21 9.65 6.03 22.42
C TRP A 21 10.39 5.33 23.57
N THR A 22 10.00 5.60 24.81
CA THR A 22 10.66 5.08 26.01
C THR A 22 10.44 3.58 26.24
N ASP A 23 9.38 3.00 25.69
CA ASP A 23 8.83 1.67 25.98
C ASP A 23 9.24 0.57 24.97
N LYS A 24 10.42 0.68 24.35
CA LYS A 24 10.89 -0.28 23.31
C LYS A 24 9.85 -0.55 22.22
N HIS A 25 9.11 0.47 21.81
CA HIS A 25 8.10 0.37 20.78
C HIS A 25 8.71 -0.14 19.44
N PRO A 26 8.07 -1.09 18.71
CA PRO A 26 8.61 -1.67 17.46
C PRO A 26 9.00 -0.63 16.40
N ARG A 27 8.34 0.52 16.39
CA ARG A 27 8.68 1.70 15.55
C ARG A 27 10.11 2.21 15.76
N ASN A 28 10.69 2.07 16.94
CA ASN A 28 12.01 2.62 17.26
C ASN A 28 13.10 2.05 16.37
N GLU A 29 12.98 0.78 15.95
CA GLU A 29 13.91 0.15 15.01
C GLU A 29 13.94 0.89 13.67
N ALA A 30 12.76 1.20 13.12
CA ALA A 30 12.66 1.97 11.87
C ALA A 30 13.24 3.38 12.02
N VAL A 31 13.05 4.04 13.16
CA VAL A 31 13.64 5.36 13.45
C VAL A 31 15.16 5.28 13.47
N LEU A 32 15.73 4.29 14.17
CA LEU A 32 17.18 4.09 14.26
C LEU A 32 17.79 3.77 12.89
N LEU A 33 17.18 2.87 12.12
CA LEU A 33 17.65 2.51 10.79
C LEU A 33 17.57 3.68 9.80
N CYS A 34 16.48 4.46 9.83
CA CYS A 34 16.35 5.67 9.02
C CYS A 34 17.40 6.72 9.39
N ASN A 35 17.70 6.92 10.68
CA ASN A 35 18.74 7.85 11.11
C ASN A 35 20.14 7.40 10.68
N LYS A 36 20.41 6.09 10.63
CA LYS A 36 21.71 5.53 10.25
C LYS A 36 21.93 5.46 8.73
N LEU A 37 20.90 5.09 7.97
CA LEU A 37 21.01 4.74 6.55
C LEU A 37 20.34 5.76 5.62
N GLY A 38 19.53 6.67 6.18
CA GLY A 38 18.63 7.54 5.42
C GLY A 38 17.34 6.83 4.99
N ILE A 39 16.29 7.63 4.80
CA ILE A 39 14.94 7.13 4.48
C ILE A 39 14.87 6.40 3.13
N ALA A 40 15.67 6.82 2.15
CA ALA A 40 15.69 6.20 0.83
C ALA A 40 16.19 4.75 0.88
N GLN A 41 17.31 4.52 1.57
CA GLN A 41 17.88 3.18 1.73
C GLN A 41 16.98 2.29 2.59
N TRP A 42 16.42 2.85 3.67
CA TRP A 42 15.46 2.12 4.51
C TRP A 42 14.22 1.67 3.71
N LYS A 43 13.66 2.51 2.83
CA LYS A 43 12.51 2.14 1.97
C LYS A 43 12.82 0.95 1.06
N LYS A 44 14.04 0.87 0.53
CA LYS A 44 14.50 -0.25 -0.30
C LYS A 44 14.62 -1.54 0.52
N LEU A 45 15.27 -1.48 1.68
CA LEU A 45 15.51 -2.64 2.55
C LEU A 45 14.23 -3.19 3.18
N SER A 46 13.32 -2.31 3.57
CA SER A 46 12.05 -2.68 4.21
C SER A 46 10.98 -3.16 3.23
N GLY A 47 11.25 -3.12 1.92
CA GLY A 47 10.24 -3.45 0.90
C GLY A 47 9.09 -2.43 0.81
N TYR A 48 9.27 -1.21 1.32
CA TYR A 48 8.24 -0.16 1.34
C TYR A 48 7.65 0.12 -0.06
N HIS A 49 8.44 -0.09 -1.12
CA HIS A 49 7.99 0.11 -2.49
C HIS A 49 6.78 -0.75 -2.87
N VAL A 50 6.57 -1.91 -2.24
CA VAL A 50 5.37 -2.75 -2.46
C VAL A 50 4.09 -2.01 -2.10
N ARG A 51 4.12 -1.22 -1.02
CA ARG A 51 2.98 -0.38 -0.62
C ARG A 51 2.67 0.68 -1.66
N SER A 52 3.70 1.38 -2.15
CA SER A 52 3.53 2.39 -3.20
C SER A 52 2.95 1.81 -4.50
N LEU A 53 3.32 0.58 -4.85
CA LEU A 53 2.76 -0.14 -6.00
C LEU A 53 1.29 -0.48 -5.79
N ALA A 54 0.93 -1.00 -4.61
CA ALA A 54 -0.46 -1.31 -4.25
C ALA A 54 -1.35 -0.05 -4.23
N GLU A 55 -0.85 1.04 -3.63
CA GLU A 55 -1.55 2.34 -3.61
C GLU A 55 -1.77 2.88 -5.03
N THR A 56 -0.75 2.77 -5.89
CA THR A 56 -0.84 3.17 -7.31
C THR A 56 -1.83 2.28 -8.08
N ALA A 57 -1.83 0.97 -7.85
CA ALA A 57 -2.77 0.04 -8.46
C ALA A 57 -4.21 0.37 -8.05
N MET A 58 -4.45 0.65 -6.76
CA MET A 58 -5.76 1.07 -6.27
C MET A 58 -6.18 2.44 -6.77
N TYR A 59 -5.26 3.39 -6.90
CA TYR A 59 -5.53 4.68 -7.53
C TYR A 59 -6.03 4.48 -8.96
N ARG A 60 -5.32 3.70 -9.78
CA ARG A 60 -5.72 3.37 -11.15
C ARG A 60 -7.06 2.65 -11.22
N PHE A 61 -7.28 1.68 -10.32
CA PHE A 61 -8.56 0.99 -10.21
C PHE A 61 -9.71 1.97 -10.00
N LYS A 62 -9.57 2.92 -9.05
CA LYS A 62 -10.61 3.92 -8.77
C LYS A 62 -10.84 4.88 -9.93
N GLN A 63 -9.77 5.30 -10.62
CA GLN A 63 -9.86 6.21 -11.76
C GLN A 63 -10.54 5.54 -12.97
N LEU A 64 -10.23 4.29 -13.27
CA LEU A 64 -10.69 3.61 -14.48
C LEU A 64 -11.99 2.81 -14.28
N MET A 65 -12.22 2.26 -13.08
CA MET A 65 -13.34 1.36 -12.78
C MET A 65 -14.38 1.98 -11.82
N GLY A 66 -14.12 3.20 -11.36
CA GLY A 66 -14.92 3.90 -10.37
C GLY A 66 -14.54 3.56 -8.92
N ALA A 67 -14.74 4.53 -8.02
CA ALA A 67 -14.36 4.41 -6.61
C ALA A 67 -15.36 3.60 -5.75
N LYS A 68 -16.49 3.17 -6.32
CA LYS A 68 -17.57 2.48 -5.61
C LYS A 68 -17.96 1.18 -6.34
N LEU A 69 -18.54 0.27 -5.57
CA LEU A 69 -19.24 -0.90 -6.10
C LEU A 69 -20.74 -0.58 -6.17
N ASN A 70 -21.39 -1.00 -7.24
CA ASN A 70 -22.80 -0.71 -7.49
C ASN A 70 -23.71 -1.84 -7.00
N ALA A 71 -23.21 -3.07 -6.94
CA ALA A 71 -23.96 -4.20 -6.44
C ALA A 71 -24.33 -4.02 -4.95
N ARG A 72 -25.56 -4.37 -4.59
CA ARG A 72 -26.07 -4.31 -3.20
C ARG A 72 -25.89 -5.60 -2.40
N ASP A 73 -25.63 -6.70 -3.10
CA ASP A 73 -25.41 -8.03 -2.53
C ASP A 73 -23.91 -8.36 -2.51
N TYR A 74 -23.43 -8.97 -1.43
CA TYR A 74 -22.00 -9.25 -1.22
C TYR A 74 -21.39 -10.13 -2.32
N ASN A 75 -22.07 -11.21 -2.71
CA ASN A 75 -21.56 -12.11 -3.75
C ASN A 75 -21.49 -11.39 -5.09
N ARG A 76 -22.47 -10.53 -5.38
CA ARG A 76 -22.45 -9.68 -6.58
C ARG A 76 -21.35 -8.61 -6.52
N GLN A 77 -21.06 -8.04 -5.35
CA GLN A 77 -19.93 -7.11 -5.15
C GLN A 77 -18.59 -7.80 -5.41
N LEU A 78 -18.43 -9.04 -4.95
CA LEU A 78 -17.22 -9.83 -5.19
C LEU A 78 -17.02 -10.08 -6.69
N VAL A 79 -18.08 -10.47 -7.40
CA VAL A 79 -18.04 -10.65 -8.86
C VAL A 79 -17.75 -9.32 -9.58
N GLU A 80 -18.38 -8.21 -9.17
CA GLU A 80 -18.11 -6.88 -9.73
C GLU A 80 -16.64 -6.50 -9.56
N ALA A 81 -16.06 -6.68 -8.36
CA ALA A 81 -14.67 -6.39 -8.10
C ALA A 81 -13.73 -7.26 -8.97
N MET A 82 -14.00 -8.56 -9.09
CA MET A 82 -13.21 -9.46 -9.94
C MET A 82 -13.23 -9.05 -11.41
N ILE A 83 -14.40 -8.68 -11.94
CA ILE A 83 -14.54 -8.22 -13.32
C ILE A 83 -13.74 -6.94 -13.52
N LYS A 84 -13.86 -5.96 -12.62
CA LYS A 84 -13.11 -4.69 -12.68
C LYS A 84 -11.59 -4.92 -12.64
N VAL A 85 -11.10 -5.82 -11.80
CA VAL A 85 -9.68 -6.20 -11.75
C VAL A 85 -9.23 -6.86 -13.06
N LYS A 86 -10.05 -7.78 -13.62
CA LYS A 86 -9.74 -8.44 -14.90
C LYS A 86 -9.67 -7.44 -16.05
N ALA A 87 -10.58 -6.47 -16.08
CA ALA A 87 -10.57 -5.37 -17.04
C ALA A 87 -9.32 -4.49 -16.88
N LEU A 88 -8.97 -4.11 -15.64
CA LEU A 88 -7.76 -3.32 -15.36
C LEU A 88 -6.49 -4.04 -15.82
N ASN A 89 -6.37 -5.34 -15.56
CA ASN A 89 -5.24 -6.14 -16.01
C ASN A 89 -5.14 -6.17 -17.54
N LYS A 90 -6.27 -6.26 -18.25
CA LYS A 90 -6.29 -6.19 -19.72
C LYS A 90 -5.84 -4.82 -20.23
N ILE A 91 -6.30 -3.72 -19.63
CA ILE A 91 -5.85 -2.36 -19.98
C ILE A 91 -4.34 -2.24 -19.75
N ASN A 92 -3.83 -2.74 -18.62
CA ASN A 92 -2.40 -2.69 -18.32
C ASN A 92 -1.54 -3.39 -19.37
N THR A 93 -2.03 -4.47 -20.01
CA THR A 93 -1.33 -5.14 -21.12
C THR A 93 -1.39 -4.38 -22.44
N LEU A 94 -2.44 -3.58 -22.67
CA LEU A 94 -2.65 -2.85 -23.92
C LEU A 94 -2.02 -1.46 -23.92
N GLY A 95 -1.50 -1.02 -22.77
CA GLY A 95 -1.03 0.34 -22.55
C GLY A 95 -2.03 1.16 -21.74
N LEU A 96 -1.51 1.90 -20.77
CA LEU A 96 -2.34 2.73 -19.90
C LEU A 96 -2.64 4.06 -20.58
N PRO A 97 -3.87 4.58 -20.42
CA PRO A 97 -4.17 5.95 -20.83
C PRO A 97 -3.25 6.92 -20.09
N LYS A 98 -2.69 7.89 -20.82
CA LYS A 98 -1.97 9.00 -20.24
C LYS A 98 -2.99 9.98 -19.68
N TYR A 99 -2.89 10.27 -18.39
CA TYR A 99 -3.69 11.30 -17.76
C TYR A 99 -3.13 12.68 -18.15
N GLN A 100 -4.01 13.63 -18.47
CA GLN A 100 -3.69 15.06 -18.57
C GLN A 100 -3.87 15.73 -17.21
#